data_AF-A0A2V7H623-F1
#
_entry.id   AF-A0A2V7H623-F1
#
_cell.length_a   1.000
_cell.length_b   1.000
_cell.length_c   1.000
_cell.angle_alpha   90.00
_cell.angle_beta   90.00
_cell.angle_gamma   90.00
#
_symmetry.space_group_name_H-M   'P 1'
#
loop_
_entity.id
_entity.type
_entity.pdbx_description
1 polymer ?
#
loop_
_entity_poly.entity_id
_entity_poly.type
_entity_poly.pdbx_seq_one_letter_code
_entity_poly.pdbx_strand_id
1 'polypeptide(L)' 'SVAGLVAIVAGIMWGAKSGVQFSLSLVALKALPVLILGGFTSVPGAIVGGLIVGVGEKLGEIYWGPLVGG' A
#
# COMPACT_ATOMS: atom_id res chain seq x y z
N SER A 1 -4.43 7.61 26.44
CA SER A 1 -3.07 8.17 26.30
C SER A 1 -2.04 7.17 25.77
N VAL A 2 -2.01 5.92 26.27
CA VAL A 2 -1.09 4.87 25.78
C VAL A 2 -1.25 4.58 24.28
N ALA A 3 -2.49 4.53 23.78
CA ALA A 3 -2.77 4.28 22.35
C ALA A 3 -2.15 5.32 21.40
N GLY A 4 -2.05 6.59 21.81
CA GLY A 4 -1.43 7.64 21.00
C GLY A 4 0.09 7.48 20.89
N LEU A 5 0.74 7.09 21.99
CA LEU A 5 2.17 6.81 22.01
C LEU A 5 2.50 5.60 21.12
N VAL A 6 1.69 4.55 21.22
CA VAL A 6 1.84 3.33 20.41
C VAL A 6 1.61 3.62 18.92
N ALA A 7 0.62 4.44 18.56
CA ALA A 7 0.37 4.82 17.17
C ALA A 7 1.54 5.58 16.53
N ILE A 8 2.18 6.47 17.28
CA ILE A 8 3.35 7.23 16.81
C ILE A 8 4.55 6.30 16.63
N VAL A 9 4.83 5.44 17.62
CA VAL A 9 5.97 4.50 17.55
C VAL A 9 5.76 3.50 16.41
N ALA A 10 4.55 2.96 16.25
CA ALA A 10 4.19 2.08 15.15
C ALA A 10 4.31 2.78 13.79
N GLY A 11 3.88 4.05 13.69
CA GLY A 11 4.01 4.85 12.48
C GLY A 11 5.48 5.11 12.09
N ILE A 12 6.34 5.42 13.06
CA ILE A 12 7.77 5.61 12.84
C ILE A 12 8.46 4.30 12.45
N MET A 13 8.15 3.19 13.14
CA MET A 13 8.70 1.87 12.82
C MET A 13 8.30 1.37 11.43
N TRP A 14 7.04 1.58 11.01
CA TRP A 14 6.58 1.28 9.65
C TRP A 14 7.29 2.17 8.64
N GLY A 15 7.30 3.49 8.86
CA GLY A 15 7.92 4.45 7.95
C GLY A 15 9.42 4.20 7.74
N ALA A 16 10.13 3.79 8.79
CA ALA A 16 11.56 3.48 8.73
C ALA A 16 11.87 2.17 7.96
N LYS A 17 10.95 1.19 7.94
CA LYS A 17 11.11 -0.07 7.18
C LYS A 17 10.72 0.06 5.70
N SER A 18 10.03 1.12 5.30
CA SER A 18 9.62 1.38 3.90
C SER A 18 10.68 2.10 3.06
N GLY A 19 11.89 2.36 3.60
CA GLY A 19 12.99 2.96 2.88
C GLY A 19 13.99 1.93 2.34
N VAL A 20 14.17 1.92 1.02
CA VAL A 20 15.29 1.31 0.26
C VAL A 20 15.12 -0.17 -0.11
N GLN A 21 14.23 -0.44 -1.06
CA GLN A 21 14.51 -1.49 -2.03
C GLN A 21 14.01 -1.01 -3.40
N PHE A 22 14.61 -1.49 -4.49
CA PHE A 22 14.31 -1.24 -5.92
C PHE A 22 12.82 -1.25 -6.35
N SER A 23 11.94 -1.55 -5.40
CA SER A 23 10.49 -1.47 -5.44
C SER A 23 9.95 -0.03 -5.49
N LEU A 24 10.68 1.05 -5.21
CA LEU A 24 10.06 2.40 -5.18
C LEU A 24 9.48 2.81 -6.55
N SER A 25 10.15 2.50 -7.66
CA SER A 25 9.61 2.74 -9.01
C SER A 25 8.47 1.80 -9.36
N LEU A 26 8.53 0.52 -8.94
CA LEU A 26 7.44 -0.44 -9.16
C LEU A 26 6.21 -0.12 -8.30
N VAL A 27 6.41 0.34 -7.07
CA VAL A 27 5.38 0.84 -6.15
C VAL A 27 4.78 2.13 -6.70
N ALA A 28 5.60 3.03 -7.25
CA ALA A 28 5.09 4.22 -7.93
C ALA A 28 4.29 3.85 -9.19
N LEU A 29 4.74 2.87 -9.98
CA LEU A 29 4.03 2.37 -11.16
C LEU A 29 2.70 1.67 -10.78
N LYS A 30 2.70 0.90 -9.69
CA LYS A 30 1.52 0.26 -9.08
C LYS A 30 0.59 1.27 -8.39
N ALA A 31 1.11 2.38 -7.91
CA ALA A 31 0.30 3.47 -7.34
C ALA A 31 -0.49 4.21 -8.42
N LEU A 32 -0.10 4.08 -9.70
CA LEU A 32 -0.76 4.71 -10.84
C LEU A 32 -2.25 4.31 -10.97
N PRO A 33 -2.64 3.02 -10.96
CA PRO A 33 -4.06 2.64 -10.92
C PRO A 33 -4.80 3.06 -9.65
N VAL A 34 -4.13 3.08 -8.49
CA VAL A 34 -4.69 3.64 -7.24
C VAL A 34 -5.02 5.13 -7.38
N LEU A 35 -4.12 5.90 -7.98
CA LEU A 35 -4.28 7.33 -8.25
C LEU A 35 -5.35 7.59 -9.32
N ILE A 36 -5.53 6.69 -10.29
CA ILE A 36 -6.62 6.75 -11.27
C ILE A 36 -7.98 6.52 -10.60
N LEU A 37 -8.09 5.54 -9.69
CA LEU A 37 -9.32 5.25 -8.94
C LEU A 37 -9.65 6.32 -7.88
N GLY A 38 -8.62 6.88 -7.23
CA GLY A 38 -8.77 7.83 -6.13
C GLY A 38 -8.73 9.32 -6.52
N GLY A 39 -8.16 9.63 -7.69
CA GLY A 39 -7.96 10.98 -8.21
C GLY A 39 -6.73 11.70 -7.64
N PHE A 40 -5.94 12.35 -8.50
CA PHE A 40 -4.75 13.14 -8.12
C PHE A 40 -5.08 14.37 -7.23
N THR A 41 -6.34 14.75 -7.10
CA THR A 41 -6.80 15.93 -6.36
C THR A 41 -7.45 15.58 -5.02
N SER A 42 -7.69 14.30 -4.72
CA SER A 42 -8.42 13.85 -3.53
C SER A 42 -7.61 12.87 -2.69
N VAL A 43 -7.06 13.38 -1.58
CA VAL A 43 -6.35 12.58 -0.56
C VAL A 43 -7.22 11.44 -0.02
N PRO A 44 -8.52 11.63 0.33
CA PRO A 44 -9.36 10.54 0.82
C PRO A 44 -9.62 9.46 -0.25
N GLY A 45 -9.80 9.89 -1.51
CA GLY A 45 -10.00 8.98 -2.64
C GLY A 45 -8.79 8.10 -2.90
N ALA A 46 -7.58 8.67 -2.83
CA ALA A 46 -6.33 7.92 -2.95
C ALA A 46 -6.16 6.87 -1.84
N ILE A 47 -6.58 7.16 -0.61
CA ILE A 47 -6.53 6.20 0.51
C ILE A 47 -7.49 5.04 0.27
N VAL A 48 -8.73 5.32 -0.13
CA VAL A 48 -9.74 4.29 -0.40
C VAL A 48 -9.37 3.44 -1.62
N GLY A 49 -8.91 4.07 -2.70
CA GLY A 49 -8.40 3.37 -3.88
C GLY A 49 -7.19 2.50 -3.56
N GLY A 50 -6.28 2.99 -2.70
CA GLY A 50 -5.12 2.25 -2.22
C GLY A 50 -5.48 1.01 -1.41
N LEU A 51 -6.49 1.11 -0.55
CA LEU A 51 -7.02 -0.03 0.21
C LEU A 51 -7.67 -1.08 -0.71
N ILE A 52 -8.49 -0.65 -1.67
CA ILE A 52 -9.17 -1.58 -2.60
C ILE A 52 -8.16 -2.35 -3.45
N VAL A 53 -7.20 -1.65 -4.06
CA VAL A 53 -6.16 -2.27 -4.91
C VAL A 53 -5.22 -3.12 -4.07
N GLY A 54 -4.79 -2.63 -2.90
CA GLY A 54 -3.89 -3.38 -2.01
C GLY A 54 -4.50 -4.69 -1.49
N VAL A 55 -5.80 -4.68 -1.16
CA VAL A 55 -6.54 -5.90 -0.80
C VAL A 55 -6.70 -6.81 -2.02
N GLY A 56 -7.02 -6.26 -3.19
CA GLY A 56 -7.14 -7.01 -4.44
C GLY A 56 -5.84 -7.73 -4.84
N GLU A 57 -4.69 -7.08 -4.72
CA GLU A 57 -3.39 -7.71 -4.98
C GLU A 57 -3.04 -8.77 -3.93
N LYS A 58 -3.32 -8.53 -2.65
CA LYS A 58 -3.07 -9.54 -1.61
C LYS A 58 -3.96 -10.77 -1.78
N LEU A 59 -5.21 -10.58 -2.17
CA LEU A 59 -6.10 -11.69 -2.53
C LEU A 59 -5.65 -12.38 -3.82
N GLY A 60 -5.17 -11.62 -4.81
CA GLY A 60 -4.59 -12.16 -6.04
C GLY A 60 -3.32 -12.98 -5.80
N GLU A 61 -2.44 -12.56 -4.90
CA GLU A 61 -1.27 -13.36 -4.50
C GLU A 61 -1.68 -14.65 -3.78
N ILE A 62 -2.74 -14.63 -2.98
CA ILE A 62 -3.20 -15.81 -2.22
C ILE A 62 -3.95 -16.81 -3.12
N TYR A 63 -4.81 -16.32 -4.03
CA TYR A 63 -5.65 -17.18 -4.89
C TYR A 63 -4.98 -17.53 -6.22
N TRP A 64 -4.16 -16.62 -6.76
CA TRP A 64 -3.55 -16.73 -8.08
C TRP A 64 -2.03 -16.97 -8.02
N GLY A 65 -1.41 -16.76 -6.85
CA GLY A 65 0.01 -17.04 -6.61
C GLY A 65 0.42 -18.47 -6.98
N PRO A 66 -0.32 -19.52 -6.57
CA PRO A 66 0.05 -20.89 -6.92
C PRO A 66 -0.09 -21.23 -8.41
N LEU A 67 -0.80 -20.41 -9.19
CA LEU A 67 -1.12 -20.68 -10.60
C LEU A 67 -0.22 -19.92 -11.59
N VAL A 68 0.49 -18.87 -11.13
CA VAL A 68 1.31 -18.01 -12.01
C VAL A 68 2.78 -17.94 -11.57
N GLY A 69 3.16 -18.44 -10.39
CA GLY A 69 4.56 -18.50 -9.99
C GLY A 69 4.82 -19.45 -8.82
N GLY A 70 5.49 -20.56 -9.13
CA GLY A 70 6.39 -21.21 -8.16
C GLY A 70 7.65 -20.38 -7.96
#